data_AF-X1KDK1-F1
#
_entry.id   AF-X1KDK1-F1
#
_cell.length_a   1.000
_cell.length_b   1.000
_cell.length_c   1.000
_cell.angle_alpha   90.00
_cell.angle_beta   90.00
_cell.angle_gamma   90.00
#
_symmetry.space_group_name_H-M   'P 1'
#
loop_
_entity.id
_entity.type
_entity.pdbx_description
1 polymer ?
#
loop_
_entity_poly.entity_id
_entity_poly.type
_entity_poly.pdbx_seq_one_letter_code
_entity_poly.pdbx_strand_id
1 'polypeptide(L)'
;DEFQISDPNLIYLDGNSLGRLPKRTVEYMDNAIERGWGERLIRVWNEGWIDAPSELGAKIAKLVGAQADEILVADSTSVNLFKLGLAALRAHPKRLKIVSDVFNFPSDLYILQGIIDLLGNKHRLDLVHSTDSVIISSDAVKDAIDEDTCLVTFSHVAFKSAFKYD
;
A
#
# COMPACT_ATOMS: atom_id res chain seq x y z
N ASP A 1 -0.42 -20.11 -19.80
CA ASP A 1 0.99 -20.47 -20.10
C ASP A 1 2.00 -19.46 -19.53
N GLU A 2 1.60 -18.23 -19.26
CA GLU A 2 2.43 -17.15 -18.66
C GLU A 2 2.98 -17.39 -17.23
N PHE A 3 2.39 -18.31 -16.47
CA PHE A 3 2.71 -18.52 -15.05
C PHE A 3 3.44 -19.84 -14.80
N GLN A 4 4.24 -19.88 -13.74
CA GLN A 4 4.85 -21.12 -13.24
C GLN A 4 3.77 -22.07 -12.70
N ILE A 5 3.83 -23.33 -13.14
CA ILE A 5 2.92 -24.41 -12.73
C ILE A 5 3.79 -25.62 -12.40
N SER A 6 4.10 -25.81 -11.13
CA SER A 6 4.87 -26.95 -10.62
C SER A 6 4.02 -28.19 -10.40
N ASP A 7 2.76 -27.99 -9.98
CA ASP A 7 1.77 -29.05 -9.81
C ASP A 7 0.57 -28.76 -10.74
N PRO A 8 0.32 -29.60 -11.78
CA PRO A 8 -0.80 -29.42 -12.69
C PRO A 8 -2.17 -29.69 -12.04
N ASN A 9 -2.21 -30.35 -10.89
CA ASN A 9 -3.45 -30.70 -10.19
C ASN A 9 -3.81 -29.70 -9.07
N LEU A 10 -2.91 -28.77 -8.72
CA LEU A 10 -3.16 -27.78 -7.67
C LEU A 10 -4.18 -26.73 -8.11
N ILE A 11 -5.33 -26.72 -7.43
CA ILE A 11 -6.34 -25.65 -7.52
C ILE A 11 -5.94 -24.56 -6.53
N TYR A 12 -5.48 -23.41 -7.03
CA TYR A 12 -5.00 -22.29 -6.19
C TYR A 12 -5.99 -21.12 -6.23
N LEU A 13 -6.64 -20.84 -5.10
CA LEU A 13 -7.69 -19.82 -4.95
C LEU A 13 -7.33 -18.75 -3.90
N ASP A 14 -6.03 -18.50 -3.66
CA ASP A 14 -5.52 -17.56 -2.65
C ASP A 14 -4.70 -16.41 -3.27
N GLY A 15 -5.10 -16.00 -4.49
CA GLY A 15 -4.38 -14.98 -5.26
C GLY A 15 -4.41 -13.57 -4.66
N ASN A 16 -5.33 -13.31 -3.72
CA ASN A 16 -5.38 -12.06 -2.96
C ASN A 16 -4.24 -11.95 -1.94
N SER A 17 -3.67 -13.07 -1.50
CA SER A 17 -2.52 -13.10 -0.59
C SER A 17 -1.22 -13.00 -1.40
N LEU A 18 -1.01 -13.93 -2.33
CA LEU A 18 0.15 -13.92 -3.22
C LEU A 18 -0.22 -14.47 -4.60
N GLY A 19 -0.04 -13.65 -5.63
CA GLY A 19 -0.28 -14.09 -7.01
C GLY A 19 0.68 -15.20 -7.45
N ARG A 20 0.24 -16.03 -8.41
CA ARG A 20 1.14 -16.99 -9.07
C ARG A 20 2.28 -16.26 -9.76
N LEU A 21 3.49 -16.83 -9.70
CA LEU A 21 4.71 -16.27 -10.29
C LEU A 21 4.65 -16.28 -11.84
N PRO A 22 4.73 -15.11 -12.51
CA PRO A 22 4.93 -15.06 -13.95
C PRO A 22 6.30 -15.65 -14.34
N LYS A 23 6.36 -16.44 -15.41
CA LYS A 23 7.61 -17.07 -15.88
C LYS A 23 8.71 -16.04 -16.18
N ARG A 24 8.34 -14.96 -16.86
CA ARG A 24 9.24 -13.84 -17.19
C ARG A 24 9.93 -13.23 -15.96
N THR A 25 9.27 -13.24 -14.79
CA THR A 25 9.85 -12.68 -13.57
C THR A 25 11.12 -13.42 -13.17
N VAL A 26 11.19 -14.74 -13.40
CA VAL A 26 12.40 -15.54 -13.12
C VAL A 26 13.56 -15.03 -13.95
N GLU A 27 13.37 -14.90 -15.27
CA GLU A 27 14.41 -14.42 -16.19
C GLU A 27 14.89 -13.00 -15.85
N TYR A 28 13.96 -12.10 -15.48
CA TYR A 28 14.32 -10.75 -15.05
C TYR A 28 15.13 -10.75 -13.74
N MET A 29 14.76 -11.58 -12.77
CA MET A 29 15.47 -11.66 -11.50
C MET A 29 16.86 -12.26 -11.66
N ASP A 30 17.01 -13.32 -12.45
CA ASP A 30 18.30 -13.94 -12.74
C ASP A 30 19.23 -12.92 -13.43
N ASN A 31 18.72 -12.18 -14.41
CA ASN A 31 19.47 -11.13 -15.08
C ASN A 31 19.89 -10.00 -14.12
N ALA A 32 18.98 -9.56 -13.26
CA ALA A 32 19.26 -8.51 -12.28
C ALA A 32 20.35 -8.94 -11.28
N ILE A 33 20.35 -10.21 -10.86
CA ILE A 33 21.32 -10.76 -9.90
C ILE A 33 22.66 -11.02 -10.59
N GLU A 34 22.69 -11.82 -11.66
CA GLU A 34 23.93 -12.28 -12.27
C GLU A 34 24.63 -11.15 -13.04
N ARG A 35 23.92 -10.52 -13.97
CA ARG A 35 24.50 -9.48 -14.83
C ARG A 35 24.49 -8.13 -14.13
N GLY A 36 23.33 -7.69 -13.65
CA GLY A 36 23.19 -6.39 -12.99
C GLY A 36 24.10 -6.26 -11.78
N TRP A 37 23.80 -7.01 -10.72
CA TRP A 37 24.57 -6.92 -9.48
C TRP A 37 25.94 -7.60 -9.59
N GLY A 38 26.00 -8.84 -10.09
CA GLY A 38 27.22 -9.64 -10.10
C GLY A 38 28.33 -9.10 -11.02
N GLU A 39 27.99 -8.62 -12.21
CA GLU A 39 28.98 -8.15 -13.19
C GLU A 39 29.06 -6.61 -13.28
N ARG A 40 27.93 -5.91 -13.34
CA ARG A 40 27.92 -4.44 -13.52
C ARG A 40 28.23 -3.71 -12.22
N LEU A 41 27.95 -4.30 -11.06
CA LEU A 41 28.20 -3.71 -9.74
C LEU A 41 27.59 -2.29 -9.65
N ILE A 42 28.27 -1.33 -9.01
CA ILE A 42 27.83 0.05 -8.83
C ILE A 42 27.43 0.76 -10.14
N ARG A 43 27.95 0.33 -11.31
CA ARG A 43 27.61 0.95 -12.60
C ARG A 43 26.13 0.82 -12.91
N VAL A 44 25.48 -0.23 -12.42
CA VAL A 44 24.07 -0.53 -12.66
C VAL A 44 23.13 0.61 -12.24
N TRP A 45 23.53 1.40 -11.22
CA TRP A 45 22.80 2.59 -10.80
C TRP A 45 22.58 3.57 -11.96
N ASN A 46 23.63 3.84 -12.74
CA ASN A 46 23.56 4.74 -13.90
C ASN A 46 23.09 4.04 -15.19
N GLU A 47 22.81 2.74 -15.13
CA GLU A 47 22.33 1.92 -16.25
C GLU A 47 20.83 1.58 -16.08
N GLY A 48 20.09 2.50 -15.44
CA GLY A 48 18.63 2.45 -15.32
C GLY A 48 18.10 2.08 -13.94
N TRP A 49 18.91 1.55 -13.01
CA TRP A 49 18.39 1.26 -11.66
C TRP A 49 17.99 2.52 -10.88
N ILE A 50 18.67 3.65 -11.11
CA ILE A 50 18.30 4.92 -10.47
C ILE A 50 16.98 5.47 -10.98
N ASP A 51 16.66 5.24 -12.27
CA ASP A 51 15.47 5.77 -12.93
C ASP A 51 14.26 4.83 -12.79
N ALA A 52 14.49 3.54 -12.54
CA ALA A 52 13.47 2.50 -12.48
C ALA A 52 12.28 2.82 -11.54
N PRO A 53 12.48 3.36 -10.31
CA PRO A 53 11.39 3.80 -9.45
C PRO A 53 10.38 4.75 -10.13
N SER A 54 10.90 5.77 -10.83
CA SER A 54 10.09 6.81 -11.48
C SER A 54 9.47 6.29 -12.77
N GLU A 55 10.22 5.52 -13.57
CA GLU A 55 9.71 4.91 -14.79
C GLU A 55 8.57 3.91 -14.52
N LEU A 56 8.70 3.12 -13.46
CA LEU A 56 7.64 2.21 -13.04
C LEU A 56 6.46 2.97 -12.44
N GLY A 57 6.72 4.04 -11.67
CA GLY A 57 5.70 4.96 -11.18
C GLY A 57 4.85 5.53 -12.31
N ALA A 58 5.48 6.04 -13.37
CA ALA A 58 4.81 6.57 -14.55
C ALA A 58 3.94 5.52 -15.30
N LYS A 59 4.29 4.24 -15.21
CA LYS A 59 3.45 3.14 -15.73
C LYS A 59 2.23 2.88 -14.85
N ILE A 60 2.40 2.91 -13.53
CA ILE A 60 1.31 2.74 -12.57
C ILE A 60 0.34 3.93 -12.62
N ALA A 61 0.84 5.15 -12.83
CA ALA A 61 0.04 6.37 -12.92
C ALA A 61 -1.11 6.26 -13.93
N LYS A 62 -0.85 5.62 -15.08
CA LYS A 62 -1.85 5.33 -16.12
C LYS A 62 -2.99 4.43 -15.66
N LEU A 63 -2.77 3.57 -14.66
CA LEU A 63 -3.78 2.66 -14.12
C LEU A 63 -4.71 3.33 -13.11
N VAL A 64 -4.21 4.35 -12.40
CA VAL A 64 -4.93 5.01 -11.29
C VAL A 64 -5.36 6.44 -11.61
N GLY A 65 -5.12 6.92 -12.83
CA GLY A 65 -5.52 8.25 -13.29
C GLY A 65 -4.63 9.40 -12.80
N ALA A 66 -3.41 9.11 -12.36
CA ALA A 66 -2.43 10.11 -11.93
C ALA A 66 -1.56 10.61 -13.10
N GLN A 67 -0.89 11.75 -12.91
CA GLN A 67 0.17 12.22 -13.80
C GLN A 67 1.44 11.37 -13.66
N ALA A 68 2.29 11.40 -14.67
CA ALA A 68 3.47 10.54 -14.75
C ALA A 68 4.49 10.76 -13.61
N ASP A 69 4.50 11.95 -13.02
CA ASP A 69 5.38 12.39 -11.94
C ASP A 69 4.73 12.36 -10.54
N GLU A 70 3.47 11.92 -10.44
CA GLU A 70 2.73 11.84 -9.16
C GLU A 70 2.94 10.52 -8.41
N ILE A 71 3.56 9.51 -9.04
CA ILE A 71 3.80 8.19 -8.43
C ILE A 71 5.28 7.84 -8.48
N LEU A 72 5.80 7.37 -7.34
CA LEU A 72 7.14 6.82 -7.20
C LEU A 72 7.05 5.41 -6.57
N VAL A 73 7.69 4.42 -7.19
CA VAL A 73 7.83 3.09 -6.57
C VAL A 73 9.00 3.11 -5.60
N ALA A 74 8.72 2.93 -4.31
CA ALA A 74 9.73 2.93 -3.26
C ALA A 74 9.69 1.60 -2.47
N ASP A 75 9.58 1.69 -1.14
CA ASP A 75 9.51 0.54 -0.25
C ASP A 75 8.15 -0.18 -0.34
N SER A 76 7.89 -1.10 0.59
CA SER A 76 6.58 -1.73 0.73
C SER A 76 5.47 -0.73 1.08
N THR A 77 4.22 -1.11 0.79
CA THR A 77 3.02 -0.34 1.18
C THR A 77 3.04 0.07 2.64
N SER A 78 3.40 -0.85 3.54
CA SER A 78 3.48 -0.60 4.99
C SER A 78 4.52 0.45 5.36
N VAL A 79 5.71 0.41 4.75
CA VAL A 79 6.77 1.40 5.03
C VAL A 79 6.37 2.77 4.50
N ASN A 80 5.78 2.83 3.30
CA ASN A 80 5.30 4.08 2.73
C ASN A 80 4.16 4.69 3.55
N LEU A 81 3.21 3.87 4.01
CA LEU A 81 2.13 4.30 4.91
C LEU A 81 2.69 4.82 6.24
N PHE A 82 3.69 4.13 6.82
CA PHE A 82 4.32 4.60 8.06
C PHE A 82 4.95 5.98 7.89
N LYS A 83 5.76 6.17 6.83
CA LYS A 83 6.40 7.45 6.51
C LYS A 83 5.37 8.56 6.30
N LEU A 84 4.33 8.29 5.51
CA LEU A 84 3.26 9.24 5.22
C LEU A 84 2.49 9.62 6.48
N GLY A 85 2.02 8.64 7.25
CA GLY A 85 1.27 8.87 8.48
C GLY A 85 2.07 9.65 9.50
N LEU A 86 3.32 9.26 9.75
CA LEU A 86 4.21 9.98 10.67
C LEU A 86 4.44 11.43 10.23
N ALA A 87 4.66 11.67 8.94
CA ALA A 87 4.84 13.01 8.39
C ALA A 87 3.56 13.86 8.51
N ALA A 88 2.40 13.31 8.16
CA ALA A 88 1.11 14.00 8.23
C ALA A 88 0.78 14.44 9.66
N LEU A 89 0.89 13.54 10.64
CA LEU A 89 0.60 13.85 12.04
C LEU A 89 1.57 14.89 12.62
N ARG A 90 2.86 14.83 12.25
CA ARG A 90 3.84 15.85 12.65
C ARG A 90 3.59 17.22 12.01
N ALA A 91 3.10 17.25 10.77
CA ALA A 91 2.80 18.48 10.05
C ALA A 91 1.56 19.21 10.62
N HIS A 92 0.64 18.47 11.24
CA HIS A 92 -0.60 19.03 11.80
C HIS A 92 -0.75 18.72 13.30
N PRO A 93 0.15 19.21 14.18
CA PRO A 93 0.22 18.81 15.59
C PRO A 93 -0.99 19.22 16.45
N LYS A 94 -1.92 20.00 15.88
CA LYS A 94 -3.16 20.42 16.54
C LYS A 94 -4.37 19.56 16.19
N ARG A 95 -4.26 18.71 15.16
CA ARG A 95 -5.31 17.81 14.71
C ARG A 95 -4.96 16.40 15.18
N LEU A 96 -5.73 15.88 16.13
CA LEU A 96 -5.35 14.69 16.87
C LEU A 96 -6.09 13.43 16.40
N LYS A 97 -7.02 13.56 15.46
CA LYS A 97 -7.87 12.46 15.02
C LYS A 97 -7.38 11.84 13.71
N ILE A 98 -7.32 10.51 13.68
CA ILE A 98 -7.14 9.70 12.48
C ILE A 98 -8.45 8.94 12.27
N VAL A 99 -9.03 9.04 11.08
CA VAL A 99 -10.25 8.31 10.72
C VAL A 99 -9.91 7.12 9.82
N SER A 100 -10.42 5.95 10.17
CA SER A 100 -10.34 4.72 9.37
C SER A 100 -11.61 3.90 9.60
N ASP A 101 -11.71 2.72 8.99
CA ASP A 101 -12.79 1.76 9.23
C ASP A 101 -12.25 0.40 9.69
N VAL A 102 -13.15 -0.47 10.16
CA VAL A 102 -12.84 -1.80 10.70
C VAL A 102 -12.47 -2.87 9.63
N PHE A 103 -12.66 -2.57 8.34
CA PHE A 103 -12.27 -3.39 7.19
C PHE A 103 -10.99 -2.93 6.51
N ASN A 104 -10.43 -1.79 6.91
CA ASN A 104 -9.10 -1.40 6.48
C ASN A 104 -8.10 -2.52 6.82
N PHE A 105 -7.03 -2.63 6.03
CA PHE A 105 -6.12 -3.76 6.16
C PHE A 105 -5.50 -3.80 7.57
N PRO A 106 -5.46 -4.96 8.25
CA PRO A 106 -5.05 -5.01 9.66
C PRO A 106 -3.66 -4.40 9.92
N SER A 107 -2.72 -4.61 9.01
CA SER A 107 -1.38 -4.01 9.10
C SER A 107 -1.42 -2.49 9.11
N ASP A 108 -2.32 -1.87 8.36
CA ASP A 108 -2.45 -0.41 8.29
C ASP A 108 -2.92 0.14 9.63
N LEU A 109 -3.89 -0.53 10.27
CA LEU A 109 -4.36 -0.16 11.60
C LEU A 109 -3.25 -0.29 12.66
N TYR A 110 -2.46 -1.36 12.62
CA TYR A 110 -1.32 -1.55 13.53
C TYR A 110 -0.23 -0.50 13.33
N ILE A 111 0.03 -0.10 12.07
CA ILE A 111 0.98 0.97 11.75
C ILE A 111 0.52 2.28 12.36
N LEU A 112 -0.76 2.65 12.21
CA LEU A 112 -1.32 3.87 12.79
C LEU A 112 -1.24 3.85 14.32
N GLN A 113 -1.58 2.72 14.95
CA GLN A 113 -1.44 2.54 16.40
C GLN A 113 0.02 2.68 16.86
N GLY A 114 0.97 2.10 16.11
CA GLY A 114 2.40 2.26 16.38
C GLY A 114 2.88 3.70 16.23
N ILE A 115 2.37 4.45 15.24
CA ILE A 115 2.67 5.88 15.10
C ILE A 115 2.09 6.68 16.27
N ILE A 116 0.86 6.40 16.69
CA ILE A 116 0.22 7.05 17.84
C ILE A 116 1.09 6.87 19.10
N ASP A 117 1.53 5.64 19.37
CA ASP A 117 2.40 5.33 20.50
C ASP A 117 3.76 6.06 20.39
N LEU A 118 4.39 6.00 19.22
CA LEU A 118 5.66 6.69 18.94
C LEU A 118 5.58 8.22 19.12
N LEU A 119 4.41 8.81 18.90
CA LEU A 119 4.14 10.23 19.09
C LEU A 119 3.62 10.57 20.49
N GLY A 120 3.70 9.63 21.45
CA GLY A 120 3.37 9.83 22.85
C GLY A 120 1.86 9.81 23.14
N ASN A 121 1.09 9.01 22.39
CA ASN A 121 -0.33 8.75 22.63
C ASN A 121 -1.22 10.01 22.66
N LYS A 122 -0.85 11.05 21.90
CA LYS A 122 -1.64 12.29 21.76
C LYS A 122 -2.72 12.21 20.70
N HIS A 123 -2.51 11.36 19.69
CA HIS A 123 -3.45 11.14 18.60
C HIS A 123 -4.39 9.98 18.95
N ARG A 124 -5.56 9.93 18.33
CA ARG A 124 -6.52 8.84 18.45
C ARG A 124 -6.90 8.29 17.08
N LEU A 125 -7.20 6.99 17.05
CA LEU A 125 -7.71 6.29 15.89
C LEU A 125 -9.21 6.05 16.06
N ASP A 126 -10.02 6.75 15.30
CA ASP A 126 -11.47 6.64 15.32
C ASP A 126 -11.90 5.72 14.16
N LEU A 127 -12.45 4.56 14.51
CA LEU A 127 -12.86 3.54 13.54
C LEU A 127 -14.36 3.62 13.26
N VAL A 128 -14.72 3.73 11.99
CA VAL A 128 -16.10 3.54 11.54
C VAL A 128 -16.42 2.05 11.52
N HIS A 129 -17.51 1.68 12.16
CA HIS A 129 -17.95 0.29 12.27
C HIS A 129 -18.99 -0.06 11.20
N SER A 130 -18.90 -1.29 10.69
CA SER A 130 -19.93 -1.86 9.83
C SER A 130 -21.14 -2.33 10.64
N THR A 131 -22.34 -2.17 10.08
CA THR A 131 -23.59 -2.68 10.68
C THR A 131 -23.93 -4.11 10.25
N ASP A 132 -23.37 -4.59 9.14
CA ASP A 132 -23.71 -5.88 8.53
C ASP A 132 -22.50 -6.79 8.28
N SER A 133 -21.31 -6.36 8.70
CA SER A 133 -20.03 -7.05 8.46
C SER A 133 -19.61 -7.14 6.98
N VAL A 134 -20.24 -6.37 6.09
CA VAL A 134 -19.93 -6.33 4.65
C VAL A 134 -19.55 -4.93 4.22
N ILE A 135 -20.34 -3.92 4.59
CA ILE A 135 -20.25 -2.55 4.06
C ILE A 135 -19.90 -1.55 5.16
N ILE A 136 -19.18 -0.49 4.80
CA ILE A 136 -19.05 0.73 5.61
C ILE A 136 -19.92 1.82 5.00
N SER A 137 -20.80 2.43 5.80
CA SER A 137 -21.66 3.52 5.34
C SER A 137 -20.81 4.76 5.01
N SER A 138 -20.94 5.27 3.79
CA SER A 138 -20.26 6.51 3.38
C SER A 138 -20.71 7.72 4.20
N ASP A 139 -21.96 7.73 4.68
CA ASP A 139 -22.44 8.82 5.54
C ASP A 139 -21.82 8.71 6.95
N ALA A 140 -21.67 7.50 7.48
CA ALA A 140 -20.95 7.30 8.74
C ALA A 140 -19.46 7.71 8.64
N VAL A 141 -18.83 7.51 7.47
CA VAL A 141 -17.48 8.02 7.20
C VAL A 141 -17.45 9.55 7.19
N LYS A 142 -18.41 10.20 6.52
CA LYS A 142 -18.48 11.68 6.49
C LYS A 142 -18.72 12.26 7.88
N ASP A 143 -19.63 11.68 8.65
CA ASP A 143 -19.93 12.10 10.03
C ASP A 143 -18.73 11.91 10.96
N ALA A 144 -17.84 10.96 10.66
CA ALA A 144 -16.61 10.76 11.39
C ALA A 144 -15.53 11.80 11.05
N ILE A 145 -15.65 12.60 9.99
CA ILE A 145 -14.63 13.59 9.59
C ILE A 145 -15.02 14.98 10.10
N ASP A 146 -14.11 15.62 10.83
CA ASP A 146 -14.31 16.91 11.50
C ASP A 146 -13.05 17.81 11.43
N GLU A 147 -13.09 18.98 12.08
CA GLU A 147 -11.98 19.93 12.10
C GLU A 147 -10.72 19.44 12.83
N ASP A 148 -10.86 18.42 13.68
CA ASP A 148 -9.77 17.76 14.41
C ASP A 148 -9.14 16.61 13.62
N THR A 149 -9.71 16.27 12.47
CA THR A 149 -9.22 15.18 11.60
C THR A 149 -7.94 15.57 10.87
N CYS A 150 -6.85 14.88 11.21
CA CYS A 150 -5.54 15.03 10.59
C CYS A 150 -5.35 14.14 9.37
N LEU A 151 -5.81 12.89 9.46
CA LEU A 151 -5.56 11.87 8.45
C LEU A 151 -6.81 11.00 8.31
N VAL A 152 -7.14 10.67 7.07
CA VAL A 152 -8.17 9.70 6.72
C VAL A 152 -7.49 8.59 5.92
N THR A 153 -7.74 7.34 6.28
CA THR A 153 -7.10 6.18 5.63
C THR A 153 -8.06 5.02 5.54
N PHE A 154 -8.21 4.48 4.34
CA PHE A 154 -9.13 3.39 4.01
C PHE A 154 -8.52 2.48 2.96
N SER A 155 -8.88 1.20 2.99
CA SER A 155 -8.61 0.28 1.88
C SER A 155 -9.64 0.52 0.79
N HIS A 156 -9.22 0.86 -0.43
CA HIS A 156 -10.16 1.10 -1.54
C HIS A 156 -11.09 -0.09 -1.79
N VAL A 157 -10.55 -1.31 -1.63
CA VAL A 157 -11.32 -2.56 -1.59
C VAL A 157 -10.96 -3.33 -0.32
N ALA A 158 -11.96 -3.68 0.49
CA ALA A 158 -11.79 -4.44 1.70
C ALA A 158 -11.37 -5.88 1.40
N PHE A 159 -10.26 -6.34 1.98
CA PHE A 159 -9.73 -7.69 1.73
C PHE A 159 -10.67 -8.80 2.24
N LYS A 160 -11.53 -8.50 3.22
CA LYS A 160 -12.42 -9.48 3.88
C LYS A 160 -13.77 -9.64 3.18
N SER A 161 -14.40 -8.53 2.77
CA SER A 161 -15.77 -8.53 2.23
C SER A 161 -15.85 -8.20 0.74
N ALA A 162 -14.72 -7.82 0.12
CA ALA A 162 -14.66 -7.27 -1.24
C ALA A 162 -15.49 -5.97 -1.44
N PHE A 163 -15.98 -5.37 -0.35
CA PHE A 163 -16.59 -4.05 -0.40
C PHE A 163 -15.60 -3.04 -0.96
N LYS A 164 -16.07 -2.22 -1.89
CA LYS A 164 -15.29 -1.20 -2.57
C LYS A 164 -15.93 0.16 -2.28
N TYR A 165 -15.12 1.13 -1.85
CA TYR A 165 -15.54 2.52 -1.79
C TYR A 165 -15.68 3.10 -3.21
N ASP A 166 -16.70 3.93 -3.41
CA ASP A 166 -16.90 4.71 -4.63
C ASP A 166 -15.81 5.79 -4.78
#